data_AF-U5LAP4-F1
#
_entry.id   AF-U5LAP4-F1
#
_cell.length_a   1.000
_cell.length_b   1.000
_cell.length_c   1.000
_cell.angle_alpha   90.00
_cell.angle_beta   90.00
_cell.angle_gamma   90.00
#
_symmetry.space_group_name_H-M   'P 1'
#
loop_
_entity.id
_entity.type
_entity.pdbx_description
1 polymer ?
#
loop_
_entity_poly.entity_id
_entity_poly.type
_entity_poly.pdbx_seq_one_letter_code
_entity_poly.pdbx_strand_id
1 'polypeptide(L)'
;MYKFLTGYQNLMQYARMQKDISKKKIDEVVGLVGLQDRIHDKVRTYSLGMRQRLGLAQCLLHDPKLLILDEPTNGLDPAGIREIRDHLKMLTREKGMSVIVSSHLLSEMEMMCDRIAIIQDGRLAEVQQVNDFVQTGSVYAFETGDLSQALSLLEDKFGIVRTADGFTAGCTRDEVPVIVQSLVERGIAVYGVRAASQTLEDRFLEVTGGGVKHG
;
A
#
# COMPACT_ATOMS: atom_id res chain seq x y z
N MET A 1 23.69 -0.32 11.55
CA MET A 1 23.59 0.22 12.93
C MET A 1 24.40 -0.59 13.91
N TYR A 2 25.17 0.08 14.77
CA TYR A 2 25.96 -0.54 15.84
C TYR A 2 25.08 -0.82 17.06
N LYS A 3 24.82 -2.09 17.35
CA LYS A 3 23.90 -2.53 18.41
C LYS A 3 24.39 -2.19 19.84
N PHE A 4 25.70 -2.08 20.03
CA PHE A 4 26.30 -1.81 21.34
C PHE A 4 26.32 -0.31 21.71
N LEU A 5 26.17 0.57 20.71
CA LEU A 5 26.04 2.01 20.89
C LEU A 5 24.60 2.41 21.19
N THR A 6 24.42 3.60 21.75
CA THR A 6 23.09 4.21 21.89
C THR A 6 22.54 4.70 20.56
N GLY A 7 21.25 4.96 20.46
CA GLY A 7 20.66 5.58 19.27
C GLY A 7 21.34 6.92 18.94
N TYR A 8 21.55 7.76 19.96
CA TYR A 8 22.23 9.05 19.84
C TYR A 8 23.66 8.88 19.30
N GLN A 9 24.42 7.91 19.83
CA GLN A 9 25.77 7.62 19.37
C GLN A 9 25.81 7.12 17.92
N ASN A 10 24.81 6.34 17.50
CA ASN A 10 24.68 5.97 16.09
C ASN A 10 24.48 7.21 15.22
N LEU A 11 23.54 8.10 15.57
CA LEU A 11 23.31 9.35 14.81
C LEU A 11 24.54 10.24 14.76
N MET A 12 25.22 10.41 15.89
CA MET A 12 26.48 11.16 15.96
C MET A 12 27.56 10.59 15.04
N GLN A 13 27.64 9.28 14.89
CA GLN A 13 28.63 8.65 14.01
C GLN A 13 28.35 8.97 12.54
N TYR A 14 27.09 8.90 12.11
CA TYR A 14 26.68 9.31 10.76
C TYR A 14 26.85 10.82 10.54
N ALA A 15 26.49 11.63 11.53
CA ALA A 15 26.64 13.08 11.47
C ALA A 15 28.11 13.51 11.22
N ARG A 16 29.07 12.79 11.80
CA ARG A 16 30.51 13.04 11.59
C ARG A 16 31.00 12.74 10.17
N MET A 17 30.27 11.94 9.41
CA MET A 17 30.65 11.57 8.03
C MET A 17 30.20 12.63 7.01
N GLN A 18 29.36 13.59 7.41
CA GLN A 18 28.86 14.66 6.56
C GLN A 18 29.28 16.02 7.13
N LYS A 19 29.40 17.02 6.24
CA LYS A 19 29.71 18.39 6.67
C LYS A 19 28.46 19.04 7.26
N ASP A 20 28.67 19.87 8.27
CA ASP A 20 27.68 20.84 8.78
C ASP A 20 26.45 20.29 9.51
N ILE A 21 26.48 19.04 9.99
CA ILE A 21 25.42 18.53 10.87
C ILE A 21 25.65 18.98 12.31
N SER A 22 24.81 19.90 12.77
CA SER A 22 24.80 20.36 14.15
C SER A 22 24.15 19.36 15.11
N LYS A 23 24.47 19.42 16.40
CA LYS A 23 23.74 18.65 17.44
C LYS A 23 22.25 18.98 17.44
N LYS A 24 21.91 20.25 17.21
CA LYS A 24 20.52 20.71 17.08
C LYS A 24 19.78 19.96 15.97
N LYS A 25 20.46 19.62 14.86
CA LYS A 25 19.88 18.82 13.78
C LYS A 25 19.59 17.39 14.23
N ILE A 26 20.50 16.80 15.01
CA ILE A 26 20.30 15.46 15.59
C ILE A 26 19.06 15.48 16.50
N ASP A 27 18.94 16.48 17.36
CA ASP A 27 17.79 16.60 18.27
C ASP A 27 16.48 16.82 17.50
N GLU A 28 16.51 17.61 16.41
CA GLU A 28 15.37 17.79 15.50
C GLU A 28 14.92 16.45 14.90
N VAL A 29 15.83 15.68 14.30
CA VAL A 29 15.46 14.41 13.64
C VAL A 29 15.00 13.35 14.65
N VAL A 30 15.60 13.32 15.84
CA VAL A 30 15.14 12.45 16.94
C VAL A 30 13.72 12.82 17.36
N GLY A 31 13.41 14.12 17.37
CA GLY A 31 12.07 14.64 17.60
C GLY A 31 11.06 14.18 16.54
N LEU A 32 11.44 14.31 15.26
CA LEU A 32 10.59 13.93 14.12
C LEU A 32 10.23 12.45 14.12
N VAL A 33 11.15 11.58 14.53
CA VAL A 33 10.91 10.12 14.58
C VAL A 33 10.41 9.62 15.93
N GLY A 34 10.11 10.50 16.89
CA GLY A 34 9.53 10.10 18.17
C GLY A 34 10.42 9.22 19.05
N LEU A 35 11.75 9.41 19.01
CA LEU A 35 12.71 8.60 19.78
C LEU A 35 13.31 9.31 21.01
N GLN A 36 12.82 10.50 21.37
CA GLN A 36 13.39 11.34 22.43
C GLN A 36 13.63 10.57 23.74
N ASP A 37 12.63 9.82 24.21
CA ASP A 37 12.67 9.11 25.50
C ASP A 37 13.63 7.91 25.52
N ARG A 38 14.05 7.44 24.35
CA ARG A 38 14.80 6.19 24.18
C ARG A 38 16.12 6.38 23.44
N ILE A 39 16.44 7.58 22.99
CA ILE A 39 17.60 7.83 22.13
C ILE A 39 18.94 7.52 22.83
N HIS A 40 18.97 7.59 24.16
CA HIS A 40 20.13 7.26 24.98
C HIS A 40 20.20 5.79 25.41
N ASP A 41 19.18 4.98 25.10
CA ASP A 41 19.24 3.53 25.30
C ASP A 41 20.11 2.86 24.23
N LYS A 42 20.72 1.71 24.57
CA LYS A 42 21.53 0.93 23.62
C LYS A 42 20.65 0.33 22.53
N VAL A 43 21.06 0.41 21.27
CA VAL A 43 20.27 -0.08 20.13
C VAL A 43 19.94 -1.58 20.23
N ARG A 44 20.73 -2.39 20.95
CA ARG A 44 20.40 -3.80 21.22
C ARG A 44 19.08 -4.00 21.98
N THR A 45 18.59 -3.00 22.71
CA THR A 45 17.32 -3.07 23.46
C THR A 45 16.13 -2.52 22.67
N TYR A 46 16.37 -2.03 21.45
CA TYR A 46 15.31 -1.44 20.63
C TYR A 46 14.44 -2.53 20.02
N SER A 47 13.12 -2.26 19.96
CA SER A 47 12.21 -3.03 19.11
C SER A 47 12.60 -2.90 17.64
N LEU A 48 11.98 -3.69 16.75
CA LEU A 48 12.20 -3.54 15.32
C LEU A 48 11.78 -2.15 14.82
N GLY A 49 10.59 -1.67 15.22
CA GLY A 49 10.10 -0.34 14.86
C GLY A 49 11.00 0.79 15.36
N MET A 50 11.53 0.69 16.59
CA MET A 50 12.51 1.66 17.09
C MET A 50 13.80 1.68 16.26
N ARG A 51 14.27 0.51 15.79
CA ARG A 51 15.44 0.44 14.91
C ARG A 51 15.15 1.05 13.54
N GLN A 52 13.98 0.81 12.96
CA GLN A 52 13.60 1.45 11.70
C GLN A 52 13.46 2.97 11.83
N ARG A 53 12.83 3.47 12.91
CA ARG A 53 12.76 4.91 13.20
C ARG A 53 14.16 5.53 13.39
N LEU A 54 15.10 4.80 14.01
CA LEU A 54 16.49 5.23 14.08
C LEU A 54 17.17 5.25 12.71
N GLY A 55 16.86 4.30 11.83
CA GLY A 55 17.30 4.30 10.44
C GLY A 55 16.73 5.50 9.65
N LEU A 56 15.45 5.79 9.83
CA LEU A 56 14.80 6.96 9.24
C LEU A 56 15.47 8.26 9.72
N ALA A 57 15.74 8.39 11.02
CA ALA A 57 16.46 9.54 11.56
C ALA A 57 17.86 9.69 10.94
N GLN A 58 18.59 8.59 10.68
CA GLN A 58 19.88 8.64 9.99
C GLN A 58 19.74 9.20 8.58
N CYS A 59 18.72 8.79 7.83
CA CYS A 59 18.45 9.32 6.49
C CYS A 59 18.13 10.82 6.52
N LEU A 60 17.42 11.31 7.54
CA LEU A 60 16.99 12.71 7.63
C LEU A 60 18.08 13.68 8.08
N LEU A 61 19.23 13.20 8.53
CA LEU A 61 20.30 14.04 9.07
C LEU A 61 20.84 15.09 8.08
N HIS A 62 20.74 14.84 6.78
CA HIS A 62 21.28 15.70 5.72
C HIS A 62 20.21 16.40 4.88
N ASP A 63 18.98 16.49 5.38
CA ASP A 63 17.86 17.13 4.68
C ASP A 63 17.69 16.67 3.22
N PRO A 64 17.53 15.34 2.99
CA PRO A 64 17.35 14.81 1.65
C PRO A 64 16.08 15.34 1.00
N LYS A 65 16.14 15.54 -0.33
CA LYS A 65 14.94 15.81 -1.15
C LYS A 65 14.22 14.53 -1.57
N LEU A 66 14.91 13.39 -1.51
CA LEU A 66 14.40 12.07 -1.90
C LEU A 66 14.80 11.04 -0.85
N LEU A 67 13.83 10.29 -0.35
CA LEU A 67 14.03 9.15 0.52
C LEU A 67 13.62 7.87 -0.21
N ILE A 68 14.51 6.87 -0.22
CA ILE A 68 14.25 5.55 -0.80
C ILE A 68 14.27 4.54 0.33
N LEU A 69 13.19 3.76 0.46
CA LEU A 69 13.01 2.78 1.52
C LEU A 69 12.74 1.42 0.92
N ASP A 70 13.56 0.45 1.31
CA ASP A 70 13.40 -0.93 0.89
C ASP A 70 12.65 -1.73 1.97
N GLU A 71 11.42 -2.16 1.67
CA GLU A 71 10.55 -2.93 2.58
C GLU A 71 10.49 -2.35 4.02
N PRO A 72 10.18 -1.05 4.20
CA PRO A 72 10.32 -0.36 5.49
C PRO A 72 9.34 -0.84 6.56
N THR A 73 8.31 -1.58 6.19
CA THR A 73 7.25 -2.09 7.06
C THR A 73 7.45 -3.57 7.43
N ASN A 74 8.41 -4.25 6.80
CA ASN A 74 8.61 -5.69 6.97
C ASN A 74 8.96 -6.05 8.42
N GLY A 75 8.23 -7.02 8.97
CA GLY A 75 8.37 -7.53 10.33
C GLY A 75 7.79 -6.63 11.43
N LEU A 76 7.14 -5.51 11.07
CA LEU A 76 6.39 -4.69 12.03
C LEU A 76 5.01 -5.25 12.30
N ASP A 77 4.50 -4.92 13.47
CA ASP A 77 3.09 -5.11 13.82
C ASP A 77 2.22 -3.99 13.19
N PRO A 78 0.88 -4.14 13.18
CA PRO A 78 -0.01 -3.14 12.60
C PRO A 78 0.16 -1.72 13.16
N ALA A 79 0.52 -1.61 14.44
CA ALA A 79 0.81 -0.32 15.07
C ALA A 79 2.09 0.31 14.50
N GLY A 80 3.18 -0.45 14.38
CA GLY A 80 4.44 0.02 13.79
C GLY A 80 4.30 0.44 12.32
N ILE A 81 3.51 -0.30 11.52
CA ILE A 81 3.22 0.05 10.12
C ILE A 81 2.52 1.42 10.04
N ARG A 82 1.56 1.65 10.93
CA ARG A 82 0.85 2.93 11.02
C ARG A 82 1.78 4.08 11.43
N GLU A 83 2.65 3.86 12.42
CA GLU A 83 3.64 4.87 12.84
C GLU A 83 4.58 5.26 11.69
N ILE A 84 5.17 4.28 11.00
CA ILE A 84 6.07 4.54 9.86
C ILE A 84 5.33 5.35 8.79
N ARG A 85 4.11 4.95 8.43
CA ARG A 85 3.26 5.67 7.48
C ARG A 85 3.04 7.12 7.88
N ASP A 86 2.67 7.35 9.14
CA ASP A 86 2.38 8.70 9.64
C ASP A 86 3.63 9.58 9.58
N HIS A 87 4.81 9.02 9.91
CA HIS A 87 6.09 9.71 9.71
C HIS A 87 6.36 10.04 8.24
N LEU A 88 6.18 9.10 7.30
CA LEU A 88 6.42 9.36 5.88
C LEU A 88 5.47 10.43 5.32
N LYS A 89 4.19 10.39 5.70
CA LYS A 89 3.20 11.42 5.30
C LYS A 89 3.51 12.80 5.87
N MET A 90 3.98 12.86 7.12
CA MET A 90 4.42 14.12 7.71
C MET A 90 5.65 14.67 6.98
N LEU A 91 6.62 13.83 6.67
CA LEU A 91 7.82 14.22 5.93
C LEU A 91 7.52 14.73 4.51
N THR A 92 6.62 14.08 3.78
CA THR A 92 6.22 14.56 2.45
C THR A 92 5.50 15.91 2.53
N ARG A 93 4.56 16.07 3.48
CA ARG A 93 3.73 17.28 3.62
C ARG A 93 4.48 18.47 4.18
N GLU A 94 5.27 18.28 5.23
CA GLU A 94 5.93 19.38 5.96
C GLU A 94 7.30 19.73 5.40
N LYS A 95 8.04 18.75 4.87
CA LYS A 95 9.40 18.95 4.35
C LYS A 95 9.46 18.97 2.82
N GLY A 96 8.36 18.69 2.12
CA GLY A 96 8.33 18.62 0.66
C GLY A 96 9.24 17.51 0.11
N MET A 97 9.49 16.47 0.90
CA MET A 97 10.37 15.37 0.52
C MET A 97 9.63 14.37 -0.36
N SER A 98 10.25 13.91 -1.44
CA SER A 98 9.75 12.78 -2.21
C SER A 98 10.14 11.47 -1.53
N VAL A 99 9.22 10.51 -1.46
CA VAL A 99 9.48 9.19 -0.85
C VAL A 99 9.17 8.10 -1.87
N ILE A 100 10.12 7.18 -2.05
CA ILE A 100 9.95 5.94 -2.82
C ILE A 100 10.01 4.78 -1.83
N VAL A 101 8.98 3.95 -1.82
CA VAL A 101 8.89 2.76 -0.99
C VAL A 101 8.76 1.54 -1.91
N SER A 102 9.59 0.51 -1.69
CA SER A 102 9.32 -0.82 -2.23
C SER A 102 8.53 -1.62 -1.20
N SER A 103 7.55 -2.38 -1.69
CA SER A 103 6.90 -3.44 -0.93
C SER A 103 6.28 -4.44 -1.89
N HIS A 104 6.21 -5.69 -1.46
CA HIS A 104 5.41 -6.73 -2.09
C HIS A 104 3.94 -6.76 -1.60
N LEU A 105 3.61 -6.01 -0.54
CA LEU A 105 2.27 -5.97 0.04
C LEU A 105 1.48 -4.76 -0.49
N LEU A 106 0.59 -5.03 -1.45
CA LEU A 106 -0.17 -3.99 -2.13
C LEU A 106 -1.10 -3.22 -1.19
N SER A 107 -1.74 -3.91 -0.23
CA SER A 107 -2.60 -3.31 0.80
C SER A 107 -1.87 -2.24 1.62
N GLU A 108 -0.57 -2.39 1.86
CA GLU A 108 0.23 -1.37 2.54
C GLU A 108 0.49 -0.16 1.64
N MET A 109 0.79 -0.41 0.36
CA MET A 109 1.04 0.64 -0.62
C MET A 109 -0.20 1.50 -0.86
N GLU A 110 -1.42 0.94 -0.91
CA GLU A 110 -2.64 1.75 -1.07
C GLU A 110 -2.81 2.73 0.09
N MET A 111 -2.43 2.35 1.31
CA MET A 111 -2.61 3.19 2.48
C MET A 111 -1.51 4.28 2.62
N MET A 112 -0.35 4.08 1.99
CA MET A 112 0.85 4.87 2.20
C MET A 112 1.20 5.80 1.04
N CYS A 113 0.90 5.39 -0.19
CA CYS A 113 1.41 6.02 -1.41
C CYS A 113 0.31 6.80 -2.15
N ASP A 114 0.71 7.84 -2.87
CA ASP A 114 -0.19 8.55 -3.81
C ASP A 114 -0.19 7.86 -5.19
N ARG A 115 0.92 7.20 -5.53
CA ARG A 115 1.15 6.52 -6.81
C ARG A 115 1.84 5.19 -6.59
N ILE A 116 1.55 4.23 -7.44
CA ILE A 116 2.16 2.89 -7.44
C ILE A 116 2.78 2.64 -8.81
N ALA A 117 3.97 2.06 -8.80
CA ALA A 117 4.73 1.65 -9.96
C ALA A 117 4.93 0.14 -9.92
N ILE A 118 4.45 -0.57 -10.94
CA ILE A 118 4.58 -2.03 -11.05
C ILE A 118 5.82 -2.33 -11.89
N ILE A 119 6.72 -3.14 -11.33
CA ILE A 119 7.95 -3.59 -12.01
C ILE A 119 7.85 -5.10 -12.22
N GLN A 120 8.08 -5.54 -13.46
CA GLN A 120 8.11 -6.95 -13.85
C GLN A 120 9.29 -7.20 -14.79
N ASP A 121 10.01 -8.31 -14.59
CA ASP A 121 11.17 -8.71 -15.40
C ASP A 121 12.21 -7.59 -15.61
N GLY A 122 12.43 -6.78 -14.55
CA GLY A 122 13.36 -5.65 -14.57
C GLY A 122 12.90 -4.44 -15.37
N ARG A 123 11.63 -4.38 -15.78
CA ARG A 123 11.03 -3.27 -16.53
C ARG A 123 9.85 -2.67 -15.77
N LEU A 124 9.68 -1.36 -15.90
CA LEU A 124 8.50 -0.67 -15.41
C LEU A 124 7.32 -1.04 -16.32
N ALA A 125 6.39 -1.83 -15.79
CA ALA A 125 5.20 -2.25 -16.50
C ALA A 125 4.17 -1.11 -16.54
N GLU A 126 3.92 -0.48 -15.39
CA GLU A 126 2.86 0.52 -15.26
C GLU A 126 3.10 1.49 -14.10
N VAL A 127 2.54 2.71 -14.19
CA VAL A 127 2.48 3.69 -13.09
C VAL A 127 1.10 4.33 -13.03
N GLN A 128 0.46 4.30 -11.88
CA GLN A 128 -0.90 4.83 -11.68
C GLN A 128 -1.06 5.54 -10.34
N GLN A 129 -2.05 6.42 -10.22
CA GLN A 129 -2.43 6.96 -8.91
C GLN A 129 -3.24 5.92 -8.15
N VAL A 130 -3.06 5.84 -6.83
CA VAL A 130 -3.82 4.90 -5.99
C VAL A 130 -5.33 5.14 -6.12
N ASN A 131 -5.75 6.40 -6.27
CA ASN A 131 -7.17 6.75 -6.46
C ASN A 131 -7.74 6.27 -7.79
N ASP A 132 -6.92 6.06 -8.82
CA ASP A 132 -7.36 5.58 -10.13
C ASP A 132 -7.73 4.08 -10.09
N PHE A 133 -7.18 3.31 -9.14
CA PHE A 133 -7.55 1.90 -8.92
C PHE A 133 -9.00 1.76 -8.45
N VAL A 134 -9.49 2.72 -7.66
CA VAL A 134 -10.87 2.69 -7.13
C VAL A 134 -11.91 3.10 -8.19
N GLN A 135 -11.50 3.76 -9.27
CA GLN A 135 -12.42 4.33 -10.26
C GLN A 135 -12.46 3.63 -11.62
N THR A 136 -11.54 2.72 -11.91
CA THR A 136 -11.51 2.06 -13.22
C THR A 136 -12.44 0.85 -13.24
N GLY A 137 -13.73 1.10 -13.50
CA GLY A 137 -14.77 0.07 -13.60
C GLY A 137 -15.39 -0.27 -12.24
N SER A 138 -16.60 0.23 -11.98
CA SER A 138 -17.36 -0.21 -10.81
C SER A 138 -17.75 -1.68 -11.02
N VAL A 139 -16.93 -2.60 -10.54
CA VAL A 139 -17.32 -4.01 -10.52
C VAL A 139 -18.34 -4.14 -9.39
N TYR A 140 -19.47 -4.78 -9.65
CA TYR A 140 -20.45 -5.12 -8.62
C TYR A 140 -20.51 -6.63 -8.48
N ALA A 141 -20.47 -7.11 -7.24
CA ALA A 141 -20.72 -8.50 -6.92
C ALA A 141 -22.21 -8.69 -6.60
N PHE A 142 -22.83 -9.66 -7.28
CA PHE A 142 -24.22 -10.05 -7.14
C PHE A 142 -24.25 -11.45 -6.53
N GLU A 143 -24.91 -11.60 -5.39
CA GLU A 143 -25.17 -12.90 -4.75
C GLU A 143 -26.52 -13.42 -5.25
N THR A 144 -26.53 -14.57 -5.92
CA THR A 144 -27.73 -15.08 -6.61
C THR A 144 -27.90 -16.58 -6.47
N GLY A 145 -29.14 -17.05 -6.41
CA GLY A 145 -29.43 -18.49 -6.22
C GLY A 145 -29.12 -19.37 -7.42
N ASP A 146 -29.39 -18.91 -8.65
CA ASP A 146 -29.17 -19.68 -9.88
C ASP A 146 -28.14 -18.99 -10.79
N LEU A 147 -26.86 -19.32 -10.57
CA LEU A 147 -25.74 -18.82 -11.37
C LEU A 147 -25.90 -19.12 -12.87
N SER A 148 -26.43 -20.31 -13.20
CA SER A 148 -26.41 -20.79 -14.58
C SER A 148 -27.40 -20.00 -15.43
N GLN A 149 -28.58 -19.73 -14.90
CA GLN A 149 -29.57 -18.89 -15.54
C GLN A 149 -29.18 -17.40 -15.53
N ALA A 150 -28.56 -16.92 -14.45
CA ALA A 150 -28.09 -15.53 -14.38
C ALA A 150 -27.04 -15.22 -15.46
N LEU A 151 -26.11 -16.15 -15.69
CA LEU A 151 -25.05 -15.99 -16.68
C LEU A 151 -25.55 -16.12 -18.12
N SER A 152 -26.50 -17.01 -18.39
CA SER A 152 -27.09 -17.12 -19.74
C SER A 152 -27.92 -15.89 -20.11
N LEU A 153 -28.42 -15.16 -19.11
CA LEU A 153 -29.24 -13.97 -19.29
C LEU A 153 -28.43 -12.72 -19.63
N LEU A 154 -27.25 -12.58 -19.05
CA LEU A 154 -26.46 -11.36 -19.08
C LEU A 154 -25.38 -11.35 -20.18
N GLU A 155 -25.27 -12.40 -21.01
CA GLU A 155 -24.41 -12.56 -22.21
C GLU A 155 -23.30 -11.51 -22.38
N ASP A 156 -22.05 -11.79 -21.98
CA ASP A 156 -20.76 -11.07 -22.18
C ASP A 156 -20.72 -9.51 -22.16
N LYS A 157 -21.85 -8.83 -22.00
CA LYS A 157 -22.01 -7.39 -22.10
C LYS A 157 -21.35 -6.65 -20.95
N PHE A 158 -21.18 -7.34 -19.83
CA PHE A 158 -20.70 -6.77 -18.57
C PHE A 158 -19.43 -7.47 -18.05
N GLY A 159 -18.73 -8.25 -18.88
CA GLY A 159 -17.47 -8.91 -18.50
C GLY A 159 -17.61 -9.77 -17.24
N ILE A 160 -18.54 -10.72 -17.27
CA ILE A 160 -19.00 -11.41 -16.06
C ILE A 160 -18.00 -12.46 -15.59
N VAL A 161 -17.63 -12.42 -14.30
CA VAL A 161 -16.78 -13.44 -13.67
C VAL A 161 -17.55 -14.17 -12.58
N ARG A 162 -17.54 -15.50 -12.61
CA ARG A 162 -18.22 -16.36 -11.64
C ARG A 162 -17.55 -16.31 -10.26
N THR A 163 -18.34 -16.32 -9.20
CA THR A 163 -17.86 -16.44 -7.81
C THR A 163 -18.55 -17.63 -7.12
N ALA A 164 -18.14 -17.96 -5.89
CA ALA A 164 -18.71 -19.07 -5.13
C ALA A 164 -20.22 -18.89 -4.85
N ASP A 165 -20.63 -17.65 -4.57
CA ASP A 165 -21.99 -17.31 -4.13
C ASP A 165 -22.79 -16.52 -5.19
N GLY A 166 -22.22 -16.33 -6.39
CA GLY A 166 -22.84 -15.49 -7.42
C GLY A 166 -21.92 -15.14 -8.59
N PHE A 167 -21.91 -13.87 -8.97
CA PHE A 167 -21.05 -13.37 -10.05
C PHE A 167 -20.63 -11.91 -9.82
N THR A 168 -19.61 -11.46 -10.55
CA THR A 168 -19.22 -10.05 -10.63
C THR A 168 -19.43 -9.52 -12.04
N ALA A 169 -19.85 -8.27 -12.17
CA ALA A 169 -20.09 -7.61 -13.44
C ALA A 169 -19.53 -6.18 -13.41
N GLY A 170 -18.80 -5.80 -14.47
CA GLY A 170 -18.37 -4.42 -14.69
C GLY A 170 -19.55 -3.59 -15.16
N CYS A 171 -20.18 -2.86 -14.25
CA CYS A 171 -21.37 -2.06 -14.55
C CYS A 171 -21.41 -0.79 -13.69
N THR A 172 -21.99 0.28 -14.20
CA THR A 172 -22.18 1.51 -13.43
C THR A 172 -23.26 1.33 -12.37
N ARG A 173 -23.27 2.22 -11.37
CA ARG A 173 -24.28 2.21 -10.31
C ARG A 173 -25.72 2.27 -10.84
N ASP A 174 -25.93 2.94 -11.98
CA ASP A 174 -27.24 3.10 -12.60
C ASP A 174 -27.69 1.85 -13.38
N GLU A 175 -26.74 0.98 -13.76
CA GLU A 175 -27.03 -0.30 -14.41
C GLU A 175 -27.37 -1.41 -13.40
N VAL A 176 -26.96 -1.25 -12.13
CA VAL A 176 -27.25 -2.23 -11.07
C VAL A 176 -28.76 -2.53 -10.93
N PRO A 177 -29.67 -1.53 -10.83
CA PRO A 177 -31.10 -1.81 -10.76
C PRO A 177 -31.64 -2.55 -11.99
N VAL A 178 -31.11 -2.24 -13.18
CA VAL A 178 -31.51 -2.88 -14.45
C VAL A 178 -31.13 -4.35 -14.45
N ILE A 179 -29.93 -4.68 -13.97
CA ILE A 179 -29.46 -6.07 -13.82
C ILE A 179 -30.31 -6.81 -12.78
N VAL A 180 -30.53 -6.22 -11.61
CA VAL A 180 -31.35 -6.83 -10.55
C VAL A 180 -32.77 -7.09 -11.04
N GLN A 181 -33.41 -6.12 -11.72
CA GLN A 181 -34.74 -6.29 -12.28
C GLN A 181 -34.80 -7.44 -13.29
N SER A 182 -33.83 -7.51 -14.20
CA SER A 182 -33.76 -8.55 -15.22
C SER A 182 -33.63 -9.96 -14.63
N LEU A 183 -32.90 -10.10 -13.51
CA LEU A 183 -32.76 -11.37 -12.78
C LEU A 183 -34.07 -11.76 -12.08
N VAL A 184 -34.68 -10.81 -11.37
CA VAL A 184 -35.90 -11.06 -10.59
C VAL A 184 -37.10 -11.35 -11.49
N GLU A 185 -37.24 -10.68 -12.64
CA GLU A 185 -38.30 -10.93 -13.62
C GLU A 185 -38.27 -12.37 -14.17
N ARG A 186 -37.11 -13.01 -14.16
CA ARG A 186 -36.95 -14.43 -14.57
C ARG A 186 -36.98 -15.40 -13.39
N GLY A 187 -37.32 -14.93 -12.19
CA GLY A 187 -37.44 -15.76 -10.99
C GLY A 187 -36.10 -16.11 -10.34
N ILE A 188 -35.01 -15.42 -10.69
CA ILE A 188 -33.69 -15.64 -10.09
C ILE A 188 -33.64 -14.82 -8.80
N ALA A 189 -33.44 -15.51 -7.66
CA ALA A 189 -33.28 -14.86 -6.37
C ALA A 189 -31.96 -14.10 -6.30
N VAL A 190 -32.01 -12.82 -5.89
CA VAL A 190 -30.85 -11.98 -5.59
C VAL A 190 -30.82 -11.75 -4.08
N TYR A 191 -29.74 -12.19 -3.44
CA TYR A 191 -29.56 -12.12 -1.98
C TYR A 191 -28.81 -10.85 -1.56
N GLY A 192 -27.97 -10.31 -2.44
CA GLY A 192 -27.18 -9.12 -2.13
C GLY A 192 -26.51 -8.55 -3.37
N VAL A 193 -26.30 -7.24 -3.35
CA VAL A 193 -25.44 -6.55 -4.33
C VAL A 193 -24.49 -5.64 -3.57
N ARG A 194 -23.20 -5.76 -3.86
CA ARG A 194 -22.15 -4.93 -3.27
C ARG A 194 -21.21 -4.43 -4.34
N ALA A 195 -20.74 -3.19 -4.19
CA ALA A 195 -19.62 -2.72 -4.97
C ALA A 195 -18.40 -3.58 -4.63
N ALA A 196 -17.86 -4.28 -5.62
CA ALA A 196 -16.56 -4.91 -5.57
C ALA A 196 -15.55 -3.85 -6.02
N SER A 197 -14.84 -3.24 -5.08
CA SER A 197 -13.62 -2.51 -5.44
C SER A 197 -12.66 -3.53 -6.05
N GLN A 198 -12.23 -3.34 -7.30
CA GLN A 198 -11.01 -4.00 -7.76
C GLN A 198 -9.90 -3.58 -6.80
N THR A 199 -9.28 -4.56 -6.16
CA THR A 199 -8.16 -4.28 -5.27
C THR A 199 -6.92 -4.00 -6.11
N LEU A 200 -5.93 -3.32 -5.54
CA LEU A 200 -4.62 -3.24 -6.19
C LEU A 200 -4.03 -4.62 -6.51
N GLU A 201 -4.37 -5.63 -5.72
CA GLU A 201 -3.96 -7.02 -5.90
C GLU A 201 -4.53 -7.63 -7.19
N ASP A 202 -5.81 -7.42 -7.47
CA ASP A 202 -6.45 -7.91 -8.70
C ASP A 202 -5.79 -7.30 -9.95
N ARG A 203 -5.54 -5.99 -9.94
CA ARG A 203 -4.89 -5.31 -11.08
C ARG A 203 -3.42 -5.70 -11.21
N PHE A 204 -2.71 -5.87 -10.11
CA PHE A 204 -1.36 -6.41 -10.14
C PHE A 204 -1.34 -7.80 -10.78
N LEU A 205 -2.31 -8.67 -10.46
CA LEU A 205 -2.47 -9.97 -11.10
C LEU A 205 -2.82 -9.84 -12.59
N GLU A 206 -3.65 -8.89 -13.02
CA GLU A 206 -3.90 -8.66 -14.45
C GLU A 206 -2.63 -8.24 -15.21
N VAL A 207 -1.87 -7.28 -14.66
CA VAL A 207 -0.65 -6.76 -15.27
C VAL A 207 0.45 -7.81 -15.29
N THR A 208 0.56 -8.63 -14.23
CA THR A 208 1.60 -9.67 -14.13
C THR A 208 1.15 -11.04 -14.68
N GLY A 209 -0.15 -11.23 -14.95
CA GLY A 209 -0.83 -12.52 -15.15
C GLY A 209 -1.13 -12.94 -16.59
N GLY A 210 -0.23 -12.67 -17.52
CA GLY A 210 -0.02 -13.51 -18.71
C GLY A 210 1.04 -14.60 -18.52
N GLY A 211 1.47 -14.84 -17.27
CA GLY A 211 2.69 -15.57 -16.92
C GLY A 211 2.53 -16.99 -16.39
N VAL A 212 1.46 -17.72 -16.72
CA VAL A 212 1.46 -19.20 -16.51
C VAL A 212 2.01 -19.85 -17.78
N LYS A 213 3.33 -19.99 -17.86
CA LYS A 213 3.94 -21.00 -18.73
C LYS A 213 4.23 -22.24 -17.90
N HIS A 214 3.49 -23.30 -18.21
CA HIS A 214 3.76 -24.66 -17.78
C HIS A 214 5.23 -25.04 -18.00
N GLY A 215 5.83 -25.60 -16.96
CA GLY A 215 7.00 -26.48 -17.02
C GLY A 215 6.61 -27.81 -16.38
#